data_AF-A0A939VPI6-F1
#
_entry.id   AF-A0A939VPI6-F1
#
_cell.length_a   1.000
_cell.length_b   1.000
_cell.length_c   1.000
_cell.angle_alpha   90.00
_cell.angle_beta   90.00
_cell.angle_gamma   90.00
#
_symmetry.space_group_name_H-M   'P 1'
#
loop_
_entity.id
_entity.type
_entity.pdbx_description
1 polymer ?
#
loop_
_entity_poly.entity_id
_entity_poly.type
_entity_poly.pdbx_seq_one_letter_code
_entity_poly.pdbx_strand_id
1 'polypeptide(L)'
;MNISLNLNQEESKKITGTKELVECILESGNEVSKMSDEERAEMDARIMAKLQSGKKLSEKELNYLQRTNPVLYAQALRVQRMAEAVEERLKHAKSKEEAANIISSALSGISQNDPYREYIYAAISRVVAEFHDSDAYNKLPDTIEDAKRKNSGECGDVFKDAGDSEDADDCFGLLSWSPLTEVYDSLPSFTAQA
;
A
#
# COMPACT_ATOMS: atom_id res chain seq x y z
N MET A 1 -8.86 3.82 64.81
CA MET A 1 -9.05 4.38 63.47
C MET A 1 -8.94 3.23 62.48
N ASN A 2 -10.05 2.77 61.90
CA ASN A 2 -10.05 1.80 60.82
C ASN A 2 -10.70 2.48 59.60
N ILE A 3 -9.91 2.66 58.55
CA ILE A 3 -10.35 3.23 57.27
C ILE A 3 -10.73 2.04 56.40
N SER A 4 -12.03 1.81 56.22
CA SER A 4 -12.54 0.86 55.24
C SER A 4 -12.48 1.51 53.86
N LEU A 5 -11.58 1.03 53.01
CA LEU A 5 -11.54 1.37 51.59
C LEU A 5 -12.72 0.67 50.89
N ASN A 6 -13.70 1.46 50.47
CA ASN A 6 -14.78 1.02 49.59
C ASN A 6 -14.20 0.86 48.17
N LEU A 7 -13.91 -0.39 47.81
CA LEU A 7 -13.57 -0.77 46.46
C LEU A 7 -14.90 -0.98 45.73
N ASN A 8 -15.32 0.02 44.95
CA ASN A 8 -16.43 -0.11 44.00
C ASN A 8 -16.12 -1.30 43.07
N GLN A 9 -16.70 -2.45 43.38
CA GLN A 9 -16.75 -3.58 42.46
C GLN A 9 -17.65 -3.15 41.32
N GLU A 10 -17.04 -2.83 40.17
CA GLU A 10 -17.75 -2.89 38.90
C GLU A 10 -18.20 -4.34 38.70
N GLU A 11 -19.47 -4.60 39.02
CA GLU A 11 -20.09 -5.90 38.79
C GLU A 11 -20.11 -6.18 37.28
N SER A 12 -19.17 -7.01 36.81
CA SER A 12 -19.23 -7.60 35.47
C SER A 12 -20.51 -8.45 35.38
N LYS A 13 -21.53 -7.92 34.67
CA LYS A 13 -22.79 -8.63 34.40
C LYS A 13 -22.48 -10.01 33.82
N LYS A 14 -22.76 -11.06 34.59
CA LYS A 14 -22.58 -12.45 34.15
C LYS A 14 -23.71 -12.78 33.18
N ILE A 15 -23.36 -13.00 31.91
CA ILE A 15 -24.27 -13.42 30.87
C ILE A 15 -24.55 -14.91 31.10
N THR A 16 -25.78 -15.26 31.51
CA THR A 16 -26.12 -16.62 31.97
C THR A 16 -27.00 -17.38 30.99
N GLY A 17 -27.59 -16.70 30.01
CA GLY A 17 -28.42 -17.33 28.97
C GLY A 17 -27.84 -17.27 27.57
N THR A 18 -28.05 -18.32 26.77
CA THR A 18 -27.78 -18.30 25.30
C THR A 18 -28.55 -17.19 24.60
N LYS A 19 -29.73 -16.80 25.13
CA LYS A 19 -30.52 -15.67 24.66
C LYS A 19 -29.86 -14.32 24.96
N GLU A 20 -29.31 -14.14 26.15
CA GLU A 20 -28.61 -12.91 26.55
C GLU A 20 -27.29 -12.71 25.79
N LEU A 21 -26.60 -13.81 25.45
CA LEU A 21 -25.43 -13.76 24.57
C LEU A 21 -25.81 -13.31 23.15
N VAL A 22 -26.90 -13.87 22.61
CA VAL A 22 -27.43 -13.45 21.30
C VAL A 22 -27.87 -11.98 21.32
N GLU A 23 -28.55 -11.55 22.37
CA GLU A 23 -29.00 -10.17 22.56
C GLU A 23 -27.82 -9.20 22.67
N CYS A 24 -26.79 -9.53 23.46
CA CYS A 24 -25.58 -8.72 23.59
C CYS A 24 -24.79 -8.63 22.25
N ILE A 25 -24.73 -9.72 21.48
CA ILE A 25 -24.11 -9.73 20.14
C ILE A 25 -24.90 -8.88 19.16
N LEU A 26 -26.24 -8.93 19.20
CA LEU A 26 -27.12 -8.14 18.33
C LEU A 26 -27.11 -6.65 18.71
N GLU A 27 -27.08 -6.31 20.00
CA GLU A 27 -27.04 -4.92 20.49
C GLU A 27 -25.69 -4.24 20.26
N SER A 28 -24.60 -4.99 20.38
CA SER A 28 -23.23 -4.49 20.06
C SER A 28 -23.08 -4.14 18.58
N GLY A 29 -23.86 -4.76 17.70
CA GLY A 29 -23.87 -4.47 16.26
C GLY A 29 -24.68 -3.23 15.86
N ASN A 30 -25.43 -2.62 16.79
CA ASN A 30 -26.51 -1.70 16.47
C ASN A 30 -26.29 -0.25 16.95
N GLU A 31 -25.05 0.18 17.23
CA GLU A 31 -24.79 1.57 17.64
C GLU A 31 -25.16 2.60 16.54
N VAL A 32 -25.14 2.17 15.27
CA VAL A 32 -25.65 2.98 14.13
C VAL A 32 -27.18 3.13 14.18
N SER A 33 -27.90 2.19 14.81
CA SER A 33 -29.36 2.26 14.97
C SER A 33 -29.80 3.33 15.99
N LYS A 34 -28.90 3.84 16.83
CA LYS A 34 -29.20 4.85 17.86
C LYS A 34 -28.97 6.30 17.41
N MET A 35 -28.30 6.53 16.28
CA MET A 35 -28.09 7.88 15.73
C MET A 35 -29.37 8.41 15.08
N SER A 36 -29.61 9.71 15.21
CA SER A 36 -30.75 10.37 14.57
C SER A 36 -30.60 10.38 13.05
N ASP A 37 -31.69 10.55 12.31
CA ASP A 37 -31.64 10.62 10.85
C ASP A 37 -30.83 11.84 10.37
N GLU A 38 -30.80 12.91 11.16
CA GLU A 38 -29.97 14.11 10.91
C GLU A 38 -28.47 13.79 11.02
N GLU A 39 -28.06 13.11 12.09
CA GLU A 39 -26.66 12.70 12.30
C GLU A 39 -26.16 11.74 11.22
N ARG A 40 -27.04 10.84 10.76
CA ARG A 40 -26.77 9.93 9.65
C ARG A 40 -26.54 10.70 8.35
N ALA A 41 -27.43 11.64 8.02
CA ALA A 41 -27.31 12.46 6.83
C ALA A 41 -26.03 13.31 6.84
N GLU A 42 -25.66 13.87 7.99
CA GLU A 42 -24.38 14.57 8.14
C GLU A 42 -23.18 13.66 7.91
N MET A 43 -23.21 12.44 8.45
CA MET A 43 -22.12 11.48 8.27
C MET A 43 -22.00 11.02 6.81
N ASP A 44 -23.13 10.73 6.15
CA ASP A 44 -23.17 10.43 4.72
C ASP A 44 -22.61 11.59 3.89
N ALA A 45 -22.99 12.82 4.19
CA ALA A 45 -22.46 14.00 3.50
C ALA A 45 -20.95 14.15 3.68
N ARG A 46 -20.43 13.94 4.90
CA ARG A 46 -18.98 13.98 5.18
C ARG A 46 -18.23 12.89 4.43
N ILE A 47 -18.77 11.67 4.40
CA ILE A 47 -18.20 10.53 3.67
C ILE A 47 -18.13 10.84 2.17
N MET A 48 -19.23 11.31 1.59
CA MET A 48 -19.30 11.64 0.16
C MET A 48 -18.33 12.77 -0.19
N ALA A 49 -18.24 13.81 0.63
CA ALA A 49 -17.28 14.89 0.42
C ALA A 49 -15.82 14.41 0.49
N LYS A 50 -15.51 13.44 1.37
CA LYS A 50 -14.17 12.81 1.43
C LYS A 50 -13.88 11.97 0.20
N LEU A 51 -14.82 11.15 -0.25
CA LEU A 51 -14.67 10.33 -1.46
C LEU A 51 -14.47 11.20 -2.71
N GLN A 52 -15.26 12.27 -2.86
CA GLN A 52 -15.13 13.23 -3.96
C GLN A 52 -13.80 13.99 -3.94
N SER A 53 -13.30 14.33 -2.76
CA SER A 53 -11.99 14.99 -2.61
C SER A 53 -10.80 14.02 -2.61
N GLY A 54 -11.04 12.71 -2.77
CA GLY A 54 -10.00 11.69 -2.77
C GLY A 54 -9.33 11.48 -1.41
N LYS A 55 -9.95 11.92 -0.31
CA LYS A 55 -9.41 11.75 1.05
C LYS A 55 -9.73 10.36 1.59
N LYS A 56 -8.79 9.79 2.34
CA LYS A 56 -8.99 8.53 3.06
C LYS A 56 -10.11 8.68 4.11
N LEU A 57 -10.98 7.69 4.19
CA LEU A 57 -12.05 7.63 5.17
C LEU A 57 -11.47 7.24 6.54
N SER A 58 -12.06 7.78 7.60
CA SER A 58 -11.73 7.40 8.98
C SER A 58 -12.33 6.03 9.31
N GLU A 59 -11.75 5.32 10.29
CA GLU A 59 -12.28 4.05 10.79
C GLU A 59 -13.74 4.16 11.24
N LYS A 60 -14.14 5.28 11.84
CA LYS A 60 -15.54 5.55 12.22
C LYS A 60 -16.47 5.61 11.00
N GLU A 61 -16.03 6.30 9.95
CA GLU A 61 -16.79 6.46 8.70
C GLU A 61 -16.89 5.14 7.94
N LEU A 62 -15.82 4.34 7.96
CA LEU A 62 -15.79 3.00 7.38
C LEU A 62 -16.71 2.04 8.13
N ASN A 63 -16.70 2.04 9.47
CA ASN A 63 -17.58 1.21 10.27
C ASN A 63 -19.07 1.56 10.04
N TYR A 64 -19.36 2.87 9.92
CA TYR A 64 -20.70 3.32 9.56
C TYR A 64 -21.12 2.81 8.18
N LEU A 65 -20.30 3.01 7.15
CA LEU A 65 -20.58 2.52 5.79
C LEU A 65 -20.77 1.00 5.74
N GLN A 66 -19.99 0.24 6.52
CA GLN A 66 -20.10 -1.22 6.56
C GLN A 66 -21.52 -1.67 6.95
N ARG A 67 -22.21 -0.88 7.79
CA ARG A 67 -23.55 -1.20 8.30
C ARG A 67 -24.67 -0.55 7.49
N THR A 68 -24.45 0.64 6.94
CA THR A 68 -25.48 1.37 6.17
C THR A 68 -25.46 1.06 4.67
N ASN A 69 -24.27 0.99 4.08
CA ASN A 69 -24.09 0.77 2.66
C ASN A 69 -22.85 -0.11 2.38
N PRO A 70 -23.01 -1.44 2.45
CA PRO A 70 -21.88 -2.38 2.29
C PRO A 70 -21.26 -2.33 0.87
N VAL A 71 -22.03 -1.92 -0.14
CA VAL A 71 -21.52 -1.74 -1.51
C VAL A 71 -20.55 -0.56 -1.58
N LEU A 72 -20.96 0.59 -1.03
CA LEU A 72 -20.12 1.78 -0.98
C LEU A 72 -18.90 1.57 -0.07
N TYR A 73 -19.05 0.82 1.03
CA TYR A 73 -17.92 0.39 1.88
C TYR A 73 -16.85 -0.38 1.08
N ALA A 74 -17.26 -1.39 0.31
CA ALA A 74 -16.32 -2.17 -0.50
C ALA A 74 -15.59 -1.30 -1.53
N GLN A 75 -16.30 -0.33 -2.13
CA GLN A 75 -15.71 0.59 -3.10
C GLN A 75 -14.77 1.62 -2.45
N ALA A 76 -15.12 2.14 -1.28
CA ALA A 76 -14.25 2.99 -0.49
C ALA A 76 -12.91 2.29 -0.19
N LEU A 77 -12.95 1.02 0.23
CA LEU A 77 -11.73 0.23 0.45
C LEU A 77 -10.93 0.01 -0.83
N ARG A 78 -11.61 -0.22 -1.96
CA ARG A 78 -10.95 -0.35 -3.26
C ARG A 78 -10.22 0.93 -3.64
N VAL A 79 -10.89 2.08 -3.53
CA VAL A 79 -10.30 3.41 -3.80
C VAL A 79 -9.06 3.63 -2.93
N GLN A 80 -9.17 3.36 -1.63
CA GLN A 80 -8.04 3.52 -0.69
C GLN A 80 -6.85 2.63 -1.06
N ARG A 81 -7.08 1.33 -1.32
CA ARG A 81 -6.02 0.39 -1.70
C ARG A 81 -5.35 0.77 -3.02
N MET A 82 -6.13 1.23 -3.99
CA MET A 82 -5.57 1.69 -5.27
C MET A 82 -4.69 2.92 -5.08
N ALA A 83 -5.14 3.91 -4.30
CA ALA A 83 -4.34 5.09 -3.98
C ALA A 83 -3.06 4.75 -3.22
N GLU A 84 -3.14 3.86 -2.23
CA GLU A 84 -1.99 3.39 -1.45
C GLU A 84 -0.98 2.60 -2.30
N ALA A 85 -1.46 1.77 -3.22
CA ALA A 85 -0.58 1.05 -4.15
C ALA A 85 0.18 2.01 -5.09
N VAL A 86 -0.46 3.10 -5.51
CA VAL A 86 0.21 4.15 -6.30
C VAL A 86 1.22 4.90 -5.44
N GLU A 87 0.83 5.30 -4.23
CA GLU A 87 1.71 5.99 -3.27
C GLU A 87 2.98 5.18 -3.01
N GLU A 88 2.83 3.88 -2.76
CA GLU A 88 3.96 2.98 -2.49
C GLU A 88 4.88 2.86 -3.71
N ARG A 89 4.32 2.71 -4.92
CA ARG A 89 5.13 2.67 -6.14
C ARG A 89 5.88 3.98 -6.39
N LEU A 90 5.26 5.12 -6.10
CA LEU A 90 5.88 6.43 -6.26
C LEU A 90 7.05 6.63 -5.29
N LYS A 91 6.98 6.10 -4.06
CA LYS A 91 8.10 6.13 -3.10
C LYS A 91 9.36 5.42 -3.61
N HIS A 92 9.19 4.37 -4.42
CA HIS A 92 10.29 3.59 -5.00
C HIS A 92 10.68 4.02 -6.42
N ALA A 93 10.07 5.09 -6.96
CA ALA A 93 10.40 5.60 -8.28
C ALA A 93 11.83 6.16 -8.30
N LYS A 94 12.61 5.82 -9.33
CA LYS A 94 14.03 6.20 -9.46
C LYS A 94 14.24 7.42 -10.35
N SER A 95 13.22 7.80 -11.12
CA SER A 95 13.26 8.93 -12.04
C SER A 95 11.88 9.58 -12.17
N LYS A 96 11.83 10.83 -12.61
CA LYS A 96 10.56 11.52 -12.90
C LYS A 96 9.79 10.85 -14.04
N GLU A 97 10.49 10.29 -15.02
CA GLU A 97 9.91 9.51 -16.11
C GLU A 97 9.21 8.24 -15.58
N GLU A 98 9.86 7.49 -14.69
CA GLU A 98 9.27 6.30 -14.07
C GLU A 98 8.03 6.66 -13.24
N ALA A 99 8.10 7.75 -12.47
CA ALA A 99 6.94 8.25 -11.75
C ALA A 99 5.77 8.60 -12.69
N ALA A 100 6.04 9.29 -13.81
CA ALA A 100 5.02 9.61 -14.80
C ALA A 100 4.40 8.34 -15.44
N ASN A 101 5.21 7.31 -15.70
CA ASN A 101 4.73 6.03 -16.20
C ASN A 101 3.84 5.30 -15.19
N ILE A 102 4.20 5.30 -13.89
CA ILE A 102 3.38 4.74 -12.82
C ILE A 102 2.02 5.45 -12.76
N ILE A 103 2.01 6.78 -12.84
CA ILE A 103 0.79 7.60 -12.79
C ILE A 103 -0.09 7.31 -14.01
N SER A 104 0.47 7.34 -15.21
CA SER A 104 -0.23 7.04 -16.46
C SER A 104 -0.81 5.62 -16.46
N SER A 105 -0.04 4.62 -16.01
CA SER A 105 -0.49 3.24 -15.87
C SER A 105 -1.65 3.10 -14.88
N ALA A 106 -1.58 3.80 -13.74
CA ALA A 106 -2.63 3.75 -12.72
C ALA A 106 -3.94 4.39 -13.20
N LEU A 107 -3.87 5.54 -13.89
CA LEU A 107 -5.05 6.24 -14.40
C LEU A 107 -5.68 5.53 -15.60
N SER A 108 -4.86 4.98 -16.51
CA SER A 108 -5.34 4.25 -17.69
C SER A 108 -5.92 2.88 -17.35
N GLY A 109 -5.48 2.27 -16.24
CA GLY A 109 -6.05 1.03 -15.73
C GLY A 109 -7.47 1.15 -15.18
N ILE A 110 -8.00 2.37 -14.98
CA ILE A 110 -9.36 2.57 -14.48
C ILE A 110 -10.35 2.50 -15.65
N SER A 111 -11.26 1.53 -15.59
CA SER A 111 -12.32 1.37 -16.58
C SER A 111 -13.14 2.66 -16.74
N GLN A 112 -13.45 3.02 -17.99
CA GLN A 112 -14.33 4.15 -18.29
C GLN A 112 -15.78 3.90 -17.84
N ASN A 113 -16.19 2.64 -17.76
CA ASN A 113 -17.54 2.24 -17.38
C ASN A 113 -17.70 2.02 -15.86
N ASP A 114 -16.69 2.37 -15.06
CA ASP A 114 -16.78 2.21 -13.60
C ASP A 114 -17.63 3.34 -13.00
N PRO A 115 -18.71 3.02 -12.27
CA PRO A 115 -19.59 4.03 -11.65
C PRO A 115 -18.88 4.87 -10.57
N TYR A 116 -17.76 4.39 -10.01
CA TYR A 116 -16.98 5.07 -8.97
C TYR A 116 -15.63 5.61 -9.50
N ARG A 117 -15.47 5.68 -10.82
CA ARG A 117 -14.25 6.19 -11.49
C ARG A 117 -13.76 7.51 -10.93
N GLU A 118 -14.68 8.44 -10.67
CA GLU A 118 -14.36 9.78 -10.18
C GLU A 118 -13.68 9.75 -8.80
N TYR A 119 -14.14 8.89 -7.89
CA TYR A 119 -13.53 8.76 -6.56
C TYR A 119 -12.14 8.14 -6.63
N ILE A 120 -11.96 7.14 -7.51
CA ILE A 120 -10.66 6.53 -7.75
C ILE A 120 -9.70 7.56 -8.34
N TYR A 121 -10.16 8.33 -9.32
CA TYR A 121 -9.37 9.40 -9.95
C TYR A 121 -8.96 10.45 -8.91
N ALA A 122 -9.91 10.98 -8.14
CA ALA A 122 -9.64 11.99 -7.11
C ALA A 122 -8.61 11.50 -6.07
N ALA A 123 -8.72 10.25 -5.61
CA ALA A 123 -7.79 9.68 -4.64
C ALA A 123 -6.37 9.52 -5.21
N ILE A 124 -6.24 9.02 -6.45
CA ILE A 124 -4.94 8.91 -7.11
C ILE A 124 -4.36 10.29 -7.39
N SER A 125 -5.14 11.22 -7.93
CA SER A 125 -4.71 12.59 -8.20
C SER A 125 -4.21 13.29 -6.94
N ARG A 126 -4.84 13.04 -5.79
CA ARG A 126 -4.38 13.56 -4.50
C ARG A 126 -3.00 13.02 -4.13
N VAL A 127 -2.80 11.70 -4.20
CA VAL A 127 -1.50 11.05 -3.94
C VAL A 127 -0.42 11.59 -4.87
N VAL A 128 -0.76 11.81 -6.14
CA VAL A 128 0.15 12.36 -7.15
C VAL A 128 0.53 13.81 -6.82
N ALA A 129 -0.43 14.65 -6.41
CA ALA A 129 -0.14 16.01 -5.97
C ALA A 129 0.78 16.02 -4.73
N GLU A 130 0.45 15.21 -3.71
CA GLU A 130 1.28 15.06 -2.50
C GLU A 130 2.70 14.56 -2.84
N PHE A 131 2.84 13.70 -3.86
CA PHE A 131 4.14 13.25 -4.34
C PHE A 131 4.91 14.34 -5.10
N HIS A 132 4.26 15.10 -5.98
CA HIS A 132 4.90 16.21 -6.70
C HIS A 132 5.40 17.31 -5.76
N ASP A 133 4.68 17.57 -4.68
CA ASP A 133 5.07 18.52 -3.65
C ASP A 133 6.17 17.98 -2.71
N SER A 134 6.46 16.68 -2.76
CA SER A 134 7.44 16.05 -1.89
C SER A 134 8.88 16.32 -2.29
N ASP A 135 9.77 16.42 -1.28
CA ASP A 135 11.21 16.52 -1.50
C ASP A 135 11.78 15.32 -2.27
N ALA A 136 11.15 14.15 -2.13
CA ALA A 136 11.57 12.94 -2.83
C ALA A 136 11.49 13.15 -4.35
N TYR A 137 10.38 13.71 -4.85
CA TYR A 137 10.21 14.01 -6.27
C TYR A 137 11.20 15.06 -6.79
N ASN A 138 11.44 16.12 -6.00
CA ASN A 138 12.39 17.17 -6.37
C ASN A 138 13.84 16.66 -6.48
N LYS A 139 14.19 15.60 -5.73
CA LYS A 139 15.52 14.97 -5.78
C LYS A 139 15.66 13.98 -6.94
N LEU A 140 14.56 13.56 -7.57
CA LEU A 140 14.61 12.59 -8.67
C LEU A 140 15.29 13.21 -9.90
N PRO A 141 16.18 12.46 -10.56
CA PRO A 141 16.70 12.83 -11.87
C PRO A 141 15.58 12.81 -12.92
N ASP A 142 15.74 13.64 -13.94
CA ASP A 142 14.77 13.73 -15.03
C ASP A 142 14.75 12.47 -15.90
N THR A 143 15.91 11.81 -16.11
CA THR A 143 16.04 10.58 -16.90
C THR A 143 16.58 9.39 -16.10
N ILE A 144 16.25 8.17 -16.55
CA ILE A 144 16.77 6.92 -15.97
C ILE A 144 18.29 6.79 -16.19
N GLU A 145 18.84 7.36 -17.28
CA GLU A 145 20.27 7.35 -17.53
C GLU A 145 21.04 8.23 -16.54
N ASP A 146 20.51 9.40 -16.19
CA ASP A 146 21.10 10.27 -15.17
C ASP A 146 21.05 9.63 -13.78
N ALA A 147 20.00 8.85 -13.48
CA ALA A 147 19.91 8.05 -12.27
C ALA A 147 21.04 7.00 -12.19
N LYS A 148 21.31 6.31 -13.32
CA LYS A 148 22.40 5.32 -13.40
C LYS A 148 23.77 5.98 -13.26
N ARG A 149 23.99 7.16 -13.86
CA ARG A 149 25.24 7.92 -13.76
C ARG A 149 25.55 8.38 -12.34
N LYS A 150 24.55 8.79 -11.56
CA LYS A 150 24.73 9.18 -10.15
C LYS A 150 25.06 7.96 -9.27
N ASN A 151 24.37 6.83 -9.45
CA ASN A 151 24.66 5.61 -8.68
C ASN A 151 26.03 4.99 -9.02
N SER A 152 26.55 5.20 -10.24
CA SER A 152 27.91 4.80 -10.61
C SER A 152 28.98 5.82 -10.20
N GLY A 153 28.60 7.04 -9.80
CA GLY A 153 29.52 8.10 -9.40
C GLY A 153 29.91 8.08 -7.92
N GLU A 154 29.20 7.31 -7.09
CA GLU A 154 29.45 7.18 -5.64
C GLU A 154 30.31 5.94 -5.29
N CYS A 155 31.12 5.49 -6.24
CA CYS A 155 32.28 4.61 -6.02
C CYS A 155 33.40 5.09 -6.97
N GLY A 156 34.00 6.22 -6.63
CA GLY A 156 34.98 6.86 -7.50
C GLY A 156 35.97 7.68 -6.71
N ASP A 157 36.64 7.09 -5.71
CA ASP A 157 37.96 7.56 -5.30
C ASP A 157 38.74 6.54 -4.45
N VAL A 158 39.06 5.36 -5.00
CA VAL A 158 40.26 4.62 -4.56
C VAL A 158 40.80 3.85 -5.77
N PHE A 159 42.05 4.12 -6.14
CA PHE A 159 42.83 3.49 -7.23
C PHE A 159 42.57 3.98 -8.66
N LYS A 160 43.04 5.21 -8.93
CA LYS A 160 43.80 5.48 -10.16
C LYS A 160 45.17 5.99 -9.78
N ASP A 161 46.09 5.06 -9.48
CA ASP A 161 47.49 5.34 -9.73
C ASP A 161 48.26 4.05 -10.07
N ALA A 162 49.11 4.21 -11.07
CA ALA A 162 50.13 3.32 -11.61
C ALA A 162 49.71 2.02 -12.31
N GLY A 163 50.03 1.94 -13.60
CA GLY A 163 50.40 0.66 -14.22
C GLY A 163 49.85 0.42 -15.62
N ASP A 164 50.56 0.95 -16.60
CA ASP A 164 50.62 0.45 -17.97
C ASP A 164 50.79 -1.09 -18.03
N SER A 165 49.82 -1.81 -18.61
CA SER A 165 50.05 -3.11 -19.28
C SER A 165 48.83 -3.50 -20.13
N GLU A 166 49.04 -3.54 -21.43
CA GLU A 166 48.20 -4.20 -22.42
C GLU A 166 48.10 -5.70 -22.06
N ASP A 167 46.91 -6.20 -21.73
CA ASP A 167 46.53 -7.62 -21.86
C ASP A 167 45.00 -7.72 -21.76
N ALA A 168 44.37 -7.82 -22.93
CA ALA A 168 43.02 -8.34 -23.03
C ALA A 168 43.12 -9.86 -22.91
N ASP A 169 42.53 -10.44 -21.87
CA ASP A 169 41.77 -11.70 -21.87
C ASP A 169 41.44 -12.10 -20.41
N ASP A 170 40.32 -12.81 -20.23
CA ASP A 170 39.84 -13.45 -18.98
C ASP A 170 39.06 -12.60 -17.96
N CYS A 171 37.93 -12.02 -18.40
CA CYS A 171 36.79 -11.78 -17.51
C CYS A 171 36.13 -13.13 -17.14
N PHE A 172 36.65 -13.77 -16.11
CA PHE A 172 36.15 -15.02 -15.51
C PHE A 172 34.73 -14.82 -14.91
N GLY A 173 33.70 -15.14 -15.71
CA GLY A 173 32.57 -15.99 -15.29
C GLY A 173 31.61 -15.55 -14.18
N LEU A 174 31.47 -14.27 -13.83
CA LEU A 174 30.52 -13.85 -12.77
C LEU A 174 29.03 -13.90 -13.18
N LEU A 175 28.70 -14.28 -14.43
CA LEU A 175 27.32 -14.42 -14.92
C LEU A 175 26.92 -15.87 -15.28
N SER A 176 27.80 -16.85 -15.08
CA SER A 176 27.53 -18.25 -15.48
C SER A 176 27.15 -19.18 -14.34
N TRP A 177 27.26 -18.76 -13.07
CA TRP A 177 26.82 -19.61 -11.96
C TRP A 177 25.35 -19.36 -11.65
N SER A 178 24.50 -20.34 -12.00
CA SER A 178 23.14 -20.45 -11.48
C SER A 178 23.06 -21.65 -10.54
N PRO A 179 22.30 -21.62 -9.44
CA PRO A 179 22.11 -22.78 -8.56
C PRO A 179 21.54 -24.02 -9.28
N LEU A 180 20.96 -23.85 -10.46
CA LEU A 180 20.42 -24.93 -11.30
C LEU A 180 21.53 -25.72 -12.04
N THR A 181 22.69 -25.12 -12.28
CA THR A 181 23.81 -25.79 -12.98
C THR A 181 24.38 -26.94 -12.15
N GLU A 182 24.46 -26.77 -10.82
CA GLU A 182 24.94 -27.79 -9.89
C GLU A 182 24.05 -29.04 -9.86
N VAL A 183 22.74 -28.85 -10.08
CA VAL A 183 21.77 -29.96 -10.19
C VAL A 183 21.91 -30.70 -11.52
N TYR A 184 22.22 -29.99 -12.61
CA TYR A 184 22.38 -30.58 -13.93
C TYR A 184 23.65 -31.44 -14.02
N ASP A 185 24.76 -30.97 -13.46
CA ASP A 185 26.03 -31.71 -13.43
C ASP A 185 26.01 -32.92 -12.47
N SER A 186 25.06 -32.95 -11.54
CA SER A 186 24.85 -34.06 -10.61
C SER A 186 24.02 -35.21 -11.20
N LEU A 187 23.51 -35.09 -12.43
CA LEU A 187 22.71 -36.15 -13.05
C LEU A 187 23.62 -37.30 -13.53
N PRO A 188 23.33 -38.56 -13.13
CA PRO A 188 24.08 -39.70 -13.64
C PRO A 188 23.85 -39.86 -15.15
N SER A 189 24.93 -39.86 -15.92
CA SER A 189 24.86 -40.11 -17.36
C SER A 189 24.48 -41.58 -17.61
N PHE A 190 23.27 -41.84 -18.09
CA PHE A 190 22.86 -43.17 -18.54
C PHE A 190 23.44 -43.45 -19.93
N THR A 191 24.51 -44.23 -19.99
CA THR A 191 24.98 -44.81 -21.25
C THR A 191 24.14 -46.05 -21.57
N ALA A 192 23.23 -45.95 -22.52
CA ALA A 192 22.52 -47.10 -23.06
C ALA A 192 23.48 -47.92 -23.93
N GLN A 193 23.82 -49.13 -23.47
CA GLN A 193 24.60 -50.10 -24.24
C GLN A 193 23.61 -50.85 -25.16
N ALA A 194 23.83 -50.76 -26.48
CA ALA A 194 23.02 -51.43 -27.51
C ALA A 194 23.30 -52.93 -27.58
#